data_AF-A0A6U6DHL1-F1
#
_entry.id   AF-A0A6U6DHL1-F1
#
_cell.length_a   1.000
_cell.length_b   1.000
_cell.length_c   1.000
_cell.angle_alpha   90.00
_cell.angle_beta   90.00
_cell.angle_gamma   90.00
#
_symmetry.space_group_name_H-M   'P 1'
#
loop_
_entity.id
_entity.type
_entity.pdbx_description
1 polymer ?
#
loop_
_entity_poly.entity_id
_entity_poly.type
_entity_poly.pdbx_seq_one_letter_code
_entity_poly.pdbx_strand_id
1 'polypeptide(L)'
;GRATRRRRQRRGGGSCQRGFEVVMAAAARGRGTMRLALLICFLLEAQAVSRLRTFRPLTHDHEAAAQLSMLARSEEGRAELQGRLSSLMANGYFTSLIENTAQAQADQEAQGDGFTIAFVPQNSTVYNPDLSSTFKVVPHQAFMLGYADNTHLKGFQANDIVQLGDYYDFADFGAVTDCNSPDFNDVDGIVGFGLPSPPPAQPAQAPTTSIMPGMAPSGAPPATLPMPLLFSLTKQSTDDDSKVHKLERRAFSFLSTDKRAEIHLGGFDPDAIEGQMFLTPSISPHDYSVVAVSLKYGDTELLQFKPTDPRLRYVPAIMDSGTSCLVMPDSDLNGLIDNKPYSTWKSIVEDTTHPKLKKDFTLNIAGREFVIPYDSWFLDDSNQSCVQPAPPGFPGLLVGDVFFRRFLVMFDLQHFPHSVVIGIGKQKPNYQPLDFYGKAKKLQFEKRQVNISKAPPGYTVSFASDEIPVYNQLETQYFMNISVGTPRQNFTVIFDTGSSVFGIFTKCIPNAPSYGGCVFGGGPKSDSTLLIEGAVFVLSVSIGLCVVGILINMWVRKKHEESVRQAQNKSKNSSGSAFSTDMLNQYYTQVP
;
A
#
# COMPACT_ATOMS: atom_id res chain seq x y z
N GLY A 1 76.33 -10.67 17.50
CA GLY A 1 77.24 -10.14 18.55
C GLY A 1 77.59 -8.70 18.26
N ARG A 2 77.63 -7.86 19.30
CA ARG A 2 78.19 -6.48 19.42
C ARG A 2 77.73 -5.42 18.39
N ALA A 3 77.56 -4.13 18.67
CA ALA A 3 77.44 -3.30 19.86
C ALA A 3 77.07 -1.88 19.36
N THR A 4 76.10 -1.23 20.02
CA THR A 4 76.00 0.23 20.37
C THR A 4 76.95 1.23 19.64
N ARG A 5 76.53 2.43 19.13
CA ARG A 5 76.04 3.61 19.87
C ARG A 5 75.84 4.85 18.93
N ARG A 6 74.81 5.64 19.27
CA ARG A 6 74.67 7.13 19.25
C ARG A 6 74.11 7.92 18.03
N ARG A 7 72.94 8.52 18.34
CA ARG A 7 72.46 9.91 18.13
C ARG A 7 72.07 10.38 16.72
N ARG A 8 70.75 10.46 16.49
CA ARG A 8 70.09 11.69 16.02
C ARG A 8 68.64 11.76 16.53
N GLN A 9 68.29 12.91 17.10
CA GLN A 9 67.01 13.27 17.71
C GLN A 9 65.84 13.21 16.72
N ARG A 10 64.73 12.62 17.14
CA ARG A 10 63.39 12.92 16.61
C ARG A 10 62.87 14.21 17.27
N ARG A 11 62.75 15.30 16.49
CA ARG A 11 61.77 16.39 16.67
C ARG A 11 60.65 16.13 15.65
N GLY A 12 59.38 16.38 15.85
CA GLY A 12 58.61 16.75 17.03
C GLY A 12 57.14 16.41 16.73
N GLY A 13 56.51 15.67 17.64
CA GLY A 13 55.06 15.61 17.78
C GLY A 13 54.73 16.42 19.02
N GLY A 14 53.92 17.48 18.87
CA GLY A 14 53.59 18.36 19.99
C GLY A 14 53.15 19.75 19.53
N SER A 15 51.99 19.84 18.88
CA SER A 15 51.31 21.12 18.66
C SER A 15 49.80 20.94 18.71
N CYS A 16 49.27 20.52 19.86
CA CYS A 16 47.85 20.69 20.17
C CYS A 16 47.58 21.09 21.63
N GLN A 17 48.63 21.47 22.37
CA GLN A 17 48.54 21.79 23.80
C GLN A 17 49.13 23.17 24.16
N ARG A 18 49.34 24.06 23.18
CA ARG A 18 49.71 25.48 23.41
C ARG A 18 48.75 26.51 22.80
N GLY A 19 47.66 26.06 22.17
CA GLY A 19 46.61 26.96 21.65
C GLY A 19 45.54 27.36 22.68
N PHE A 20 45.44 26.63 23.78
CA PHE A 20 44.36 26.81 24.77
C PHE A 20 44.69 27.85 25.86
N GLU A 21 45.97 28.20 26.08
CA GLU A 21 46.36 29.18 27.11
C GLU A 21 46.41 30.64 26.64
N VAL A 22 46.37 30.92 25.33
CA VAL A 22 46.39 32.31 24.82
C VAL A 22 44.97 32.90 24.66
N VAL A 23 43.95 32.06 24.49
CA VAL A 23 42.55 32.51 24.32
C VAL A 23 41.91 32.94 25.66
N MET A 24 42.36 32.38 26.78
CA MET A 24 41.82 32.70 28.11
C MET A 24 42.38 34.01 28.71
N ALA A 25 43.38 34.65 28.10
CA ALA A 25 43.96 35.90 28.61
C ALA A 25 43.39 37.18 27.96
N ALA A 26 42.68 37.09 26.83
CA ALA A 26 42.15 38.26 26.10
C ALA A 26 40.69 38.62 26.47
N ALA A 27 39.96 37.74 27.16
CA ALA A 27 38.56 37.96 27.56
C ALA A 27 38.40 38.73 28.89
N ALA A 28 39.46 39.38 29.39
CA ALA A 28 39.44 40.13 30.65
C ALA A 28 39.35 41.66 30.50
N ARG A 29 39.27 42.22 29.28
CA ARG A 29 39.08 43.68 29.09
C ARG A 29 38.06 43.95 28.00
N GLY A 30 36.93 44.50 28.42
CA GLY A 30 35.73 44.68 27.61
C GLY A 30 35.87 45.68 26.46
N ARG A 31 34.85 45.59 25.59
CA ARG A 31 34.54 46.35 24.37
C ARG A 31 35.09 45.73 23.07
N GLY A 32 34.21 44.99 22.38
CA GLY A 32 34.45 44.52 21.01
C GLY A 32 33.71 43.25 20.59
N THR A 33 32.51 42.97 21.10
CA THR A 33 31.83 41.67 20.91
C THR A 33 31.08 41.49 19.60
N MET A 34 30.99 42.49 18.71
CA MET A 34 30.19 42.37 17.47
C MET A 34 31.01 42.13 16.19
N ARG A 35 32.33 42.38 16.18
CA ARG A 35 33.19 42.14 15.01
C ARG A 35 33.97 40.82 15.03
N LEU A 36 34.10 40.17 16.20
CA LEU A 36 34.79 38.87 16.31
C LEU A 36 33.86 37.67 15.98
N ALA A 37 32.54 37.82 16.19
CA ALA A 37 31.56 36.80 15.82
C ALA A 37 31.43 36.61 14.29
N LEU A 38 31.55 37.69 13.52
CA LEU A 38 31.51 37.66 12.05
C LEU A 38 32.75 37.02 11.42
N LEU A 39 33.93 37.09 12.06
CA LEU A 39 35.16 36.47 11.55
C LEU A 39 35.22 34.95 11.83
N ILE A 40 34.52 34.49 12.88
CA ILE A 40 34.45 33.06 13.22
C ILE A 40 33.47 32.32 12.28
N CYS A 41 32.42 32.99 11.79
CA CYS A 41 31.52 32.40 10.78
C CYS A 41 32.22 32.16 9.43
N PHE A 42 33.11 33.04 8.98
CA PHE A 42 33.82 32.86 7.69
C PHE A 42 34.98 31.85 7.75
N LEU A 43 35.58 31.61 8.92
CA LEU A 43 36.67 30.62 9.06
C LEU A 43 36.18 29.19 9.34
N LEU A 44 34.92 29.02 9.76
CA LEU A 44 34.30 27.69 9.91
C LEU A 44 33.81 27.12 8.56
N GLU A 45 33.56 27.95 7.55
CA GLU A 45 33.28 27.48 6.18
C GLU A 45 34.51 26.86 5.49
N ALA A 46 35.73 27.30 5.81
CA ALA A 46 36.92 26.85 5.09
C ALA A 46 37.51 25.50 5.59
N GLN A 47 37.24 25.10 6.84
CA GLN A 47 37.72 23.80 7.37
C GLN A 47 36.69 22.67 7.30
N ALA A 48 35.41 22.97 7.04
CA ALA A 48 34.38 21.97 6.82
C ALA A 48 34.45 21.32 5.42
N VAL A 49 35.13 21.95 4.45
CA VAL A 49 35.21 21.46 3.06
C VAL A 49 36.29 20.40 2.83
N SER A 50 37.19 20.13 3.80
CA SER A 50 38.31 19.18 3.62
C SER A 50 38.15 17.82 4.33
N ARG A 51 37.04 17.53 5.02
CA ARG A 51 36.79 16.22 5.66
C ARG A 51 35.49 15.52 5.19
N LEU A 52 34.96 15.90 4.04
CA LEU A 52 33.81 15.26 3.38
C LEU A 52 34.22 14.46 2.13
N ARG A 53 35.34 13.72 2.19
CA ARG A 53 35.78 12.85 1.07
C ARG A 53 36.09 11.39 1.44
N THR A 54 35.59 10.92 2.58
CA THR A 54 35.65 9.48 2.94
C THR A 54 34.33 8.96 3.49
N PHE A 55 33.21 9.41 2.96
CA PHE A 55 32.01 8.57 2.93
C PHE A 55 31.88 8.08 1.49
N ARG A 56 31.98 6.75 1.32
CA ARG A 56 31.47 6.07 0.12
C ARG A 56 30.08 6.64 -0.17
N PRO A 57 29.69 6.81 -1.45
CA PRO A 57 28.32 7.18 -1.75
C PRO A 57 27.45 6.06 -1.18
N LEU A 58 26.73 6.35 -0.09
CA LEU A 58 25.54 5.61 0.26
C LEU A 58 24.60 5.90 -0.90
N THR A 59 24.55 4.96 -1.83
CA THR A 59 23.51 4.92 -2.86
C THR A 59 22.19 5.16 -2.16
N HIS A 60 21.47 6.20 -2.57
CA HIS A 60 20.12 6.44 -2.08
C HIS A 60 19.30 5.22 -2.47
N ASP A 61 19.00 4.40 -1.48
CA ASP A 61 18.24 3.18 -1.70
C ASP A 61 16.77 3.58 -1.82
N HIS A 62 16.34 3.82 -3.06
CA HIS A 62 14.96 4.17 -3.40
C HIS A 62 13.97 3.09 -2.92
N GLU A 63 14.42 1.84 -2.83
CA GLU A 63 13.62 0.71 -2.38
C GLU A 63 13.44 0.75 -0.86
N ALA A 64 14.50 1.03 -0.11
CA ALA A 64 14.41 1.24 1.33
C ALA A 64 13.56 2.48 1.70
N ALA A 65 13.64 3.55 0.91
CA ALA A 65 12.81 4.74 1.09
C ALA A 65 11.32 4.48 0.80
N ALA A 66 11.02 3.71 -0.26
CA ALA A 66 9.66 3.26 -0.56
C ALA A 66 9.12 2.36 0.56
N GLN A 67 9.89 1.38 1.02
CA GLN A 67 9.54 0.52 2.16
C GLN A 67 9.29 1.31 3.44
N LEU A 68 10.11 2.32 3.76
CA LEU A 68 9.91 3.18 4.93
C LEU A 68 8.66 4.06 4.78
N SER A 69 8.42 4.62 3.59
CA SER A 69 7.21 5.41 3.33
C SER A 69 5.94 4.56 3.44
N MET A 70 6.04 3.26 3.17
CA MET A 70 4.95 2.28 3.26
C MET A 70 4.71 1.84 4.70
N LEU A 71 5.77 1.55 5.46
CA LEU A 71 5.70 1.28 6.90
C LEU A 71 5.09 2.47 7.65
N ALA A 72 5.43 3.70 7.28
CA ALA A 72 4.91 4.90 7.94
C ALA A 72 3.44 5.21 7.63
N ARG A 73 2.77 4.47 6.73
CA ARG A 73 1.38 4.75 6.31
C ARG A 73 0.33 3.93 7.06
N SER A 74 0.66 2.77 7.65
CA SER A 74 -0.27 1.99 8.48
C SER A 74 -0.01 2.15 9.98
N GLU A 75 -1.03 1.94 10.81
CA GLU A 75 -0.89 2.01 12.28
C GLU A 75 0.08 0.94 12.81
N GLU A 76 -0.01 -0.29 12.27
CA GLU A 76 0.91 -1.39 12.58
C GLU A 76 2.34 -1.15 12.07
N GLY A 77 2.49 -0.61 10.86
CA GLY A 77 3.79 -0.26 10.30
C GLY A 77 4.45 0.89 11.05
N ARG A 78 3.66 1.88 11.51
CA ARG A 78 4.12 2.93 12.44
C ARG A 78 4.53 2.33 13.77
N ALA A 79 3.79 1.38 14.32
CA ALA A 79 4.13 0.67 15.55
C ALA A 79 5.41 -0.18 15.40
N GLU A 80 5.62 -0.86 14.28
CA GLU A 80 6.84 -1.61 13.98
C GLU A 80 8.03 -0.67 13.77
N LEU A 81 7.84 0.42 13.01
CA LEU A 81 8.87 1.44 12.81
C LEU A 81 9.25 2.07 14.16
N GLN A 82 8.27 2.34 15.02
CA GLN A 82 8.44 2.84 16.37
C GLN A 82 9.09 1.79 17.29
N GLY A 83 8.82 0.49 17.11
CA GLY A 83 9.49 -0.62 17.77
C GLY A 83 10.98 -0.74 17.39
N ARG A 84 11.29 -0.58 16.10
CA ARG A 84 12.66 -0.57 15.58
C ARG A 84 13.42 0.71 15.95
N LEU A 85 12.74 1.86 15.95
CA LEU A 85 13.27 3.15 16.40
C LEU A 85 13.47 3.19 17.91
N SER A 86 12.58 2.59 18.71
CA SER A 86 12.72 2.49 20.17
C SER A 86 13.85 1.53 20.57
N SER A 87 14.12 0.49 19.78
CA SER A 87 15.34 -0.32 19.89
C SER A 87 16.63 0.47 19.62
N LEU A 88 16.57 1.56 18.85
CA LEU A 88 17.68 2.48 18.57
C LEU A 88 17.72 3.70 19.52
N MET A 89 16.61 3.99 20.21
CA MET A 89 16.39 5.19 21.02
C MET A 89 16.08 4.87 22.49
N ALA A 90 16.79 3.90 23.06
CA ALA A 90 16.82 3.68 24.50
C ALA A 90 17.59 4.83 25.20
N ASN A 91 17.01 6.03 25.25
CA ASN A 91 17.42 7.17 26.08
C ASN A 91 16.26 8.19 26.29
N GLY A 92 15.04 7.69 26.46
CA GLY A 92 14.06 8.28 27.38
C GLY A 92 13.49 9.67 27.06
N TYR A 93 13.01 9.94 25.83
CA TYR A 93 12.14 11.09 25.57
C TYR A 93 11.19 10.82 24.38
N PHE A 94 10.00 10.23 24.64
CA PHE A 94 8.75 10.51 23.92
C PHE A 94 7.59 9.71 24.57
N THR A 95 6.75 10.38 25.35
CA THR A 95 5.45 9.87 25.83
C THR A 95 4.42 10.97 25.59
N SER A 96 3.75 10.94 24.43
CA SER A 96 2.41 11.49 24.21
C SER A 96 2.00 11.27 22.75
N LEU A 97 1.38 10.12 22.47
CA LEU A 97 0.48 9.87 21.33
C LEU A 97 -0.23 8.54 21.62
N ILE A 98 -0.89 8.49 22.77
CA ILE A 98 -1.90 7.48 23.12
C ILE A 98 -3.14 8.29 23.45
N GLU A 99 -3.84 8.71 22.41
CA GLU A 99 -5.21 9.21 22.44
C GLU A 99 -5.64 9.21 20.97
N ASN A 100 -6.27 8.11 20.54
CA ASN A 100 -7.34 8.05 19.53
C ASN A 100 -7.61 6.65 18.95
N THR A 101 -7.04 5.56 19.49
CA THR A 101 -7.44 4.20 19.07
C THR A 101 -8.84 3.82 19.58
N ALA A 102 -9.22 4.30 20.78
CA ALA A 102 -10.57 4.06 21.33
C ALA A 102 -11.67 4.88 20.62
N GLN A 103 -11.33 6.01 20.00
CA GLN A 103 -12.27 6.82 19.23
C GLN A 103 -12.55 6.17 17.87
N ALA A 104 -11.51 5.62 17.20
CA ALA A 104 -11.66 4.90 15.94
C ALA A 104 -12.51 3.62 16.08
N GLN A 105 -12.35 2.87 17.18
CA GLN A 105 -13.17 1.68 17.46
C GLN A 105 -14.63 2.03 17.78
N ALA A 106 -14.88 3.11 18.54
CA ALA A 106 -16.23 3.58 18.83
C ALA A 106 -16.93 4.15 17.58
N ASP A 107 -16.16 4.77 16.67
CA ASP A 107 -16.67 5.31 15.41
C ASP A 107 -16.98 4.21 14.38
N GLN A 108 -16.38 3.02 14.50
CA GLN A 108 -16.63 1.85 13.64
C GLN A 108 -17.81 0.99 14.13
N GLU A 109 -17.98 0.87 15.45
CA GLU A 109 -19.11 0.16 16.08
C GLU A 109 -20.48 0.85 15.87
N ALA A 110 -20.49 2.11 15.40
CA ALA A 110 -21.71 2.88 15.17
C ALA A 110 -22.22 2.89 13.70
N GLN A 111 -21.57 2.20 12.76
CA GLN A 111 -21.72 2.43 11.31
C GLN A 111 -22.80 1.59 10.61
N GLY A 112 -24.06 1.84 10.96
CA GLY A 112 -25.17 1.68 10.04
C GLY A 112 -25.33 2.92 9.15
N ASP A 113 -25.47 2.71 7.84
CA ASP A 113 -25.81 3.67 6.76
C ASP A 113 -25.07 5.04 6.74
N GLY A 114 -24.10 5.17 5.83
CA GLY A 114 -23.65 6.46 5.28
C GLY A 114 -22.30 6.95 5.84
N PHE A 115 -21.27 6.92 4.99
CA PHE A 115 -19.90 7.34 5.29
C PHE A 115 -19.81 8.77 5.87
N THR A 116 -19.16 8.92 7.04
CA THR A 116 -18.85 10.21 7.70
C THR A 116 -17.38 10.61 7.64
N ILE A 117 -16.51 9.79 7.02
CA ILE A 117 -15.08 10.11 6.81
C ILE A 117 -14.93 10.87 5.49
N ALA A 118 -14.29 12.04 5.54
CA ALA A 118 -14.01 12.83 4.34
C ALA A 118 -12.82 12.25 3.57
N PHE A 119 -12.86 12.33 2.23
CA PHE A 119 -11.69 12.11 1.39
C PHE A 119 -10.66 13.23 1.60
N VAL A 120 -9.38 12.86 1.79
CA VAL A 120 -8.26 13.78 2.05
C VAL A 120 -7.20 13.62 0.96
N PRO A 121 -7.25 14.43 -0.12
CA PRO A 121 -6.35 14.30 -1.27
C PRO A 121 -4.85 14.39 -0.92
N GLN A 122 -4.50 15.08 0.16
CA GLN A 122 -3.12 15.32 0.58
C GLN A 122 -2.42 14.04 1.10
N ASN A 123 -3.17 13.00 1.42
CA ASN A 123 -2.62 11.72 1.90
C ASN A 123 -2.05 10.86 0.76
N SER A 124 -2.46 11.14 -0.49
CA SER A 124 -2.04 10.37 -1.64
C SER A 124 -0.81 10.98 -2.32
N THR A 125 0.04 10.12 -2.86
CA THR A 125 1.10 10.48 -3.78
C THR A 125 0.48 10.74 -5.15
N VAL A 126 0.92 11.78 -5.83
CA VAL A 126 0.33 12.23 -7.09
C VAL A 126 1.35 12.11 -8.22
N TYR A 127 0.96 11.46 -9.31
CA TYR A 127 1.72 11.37 -10.54
C TYR A 127 2.00 12.76 -11.11
N ASN A 128 3.28 13.04 -11.38
CA ASN A 128 3.71 14.29 -11.96
C ASN A 128 4.08 14.08 -13.45
N PRO A 129 3.20 14.46 -14.39
CA PRO A 129 3.45 14.28 -15.82
C PRO A 129 4.68 15.07 -16.30
N ASP A 130 4.99 16.22 -15.69
CA ASP A 130 6.14 17.06 -16.07
C ASP A 130 7.49 16.39 -15.79
N LEU A 131 7.52 15.38 -14.91
CA LEU A 131 8.74 14.63 -14.59
C LEU A 131 8.98 13.45 -15.52
N SER A 132 7.99 13.05 -16.33
CA SER A 132 8.11 11.90 -17.23
C SER A 132 8.34 12.36 -18.67
N SER A 133 9.48 11.95 -19.24
CA SER A 133 9.84 12.18 -20.63
C SER A 133 9.03 11.34 -21.64
N THR A 134 8.34 10.30 -21.17
CA THR A 134 7.56 9.37 -22.00
C THR A 134 6.05 9.62 -21.94
N PHE A 135 5.61 10.53 -21.07
CA PHE A 135 4.21 10.85 -20.85
C PHE A 135 3.53 11.44 -22.08
N LYS A 136 2.31 10.98 -22.36
CA LYS A 136 1.42 11.53 -23.38
C LYS A 136 -0.02 11.56 -22.87
N VAL A 137 -0.74 12.61 -23.23
CA VAL A 137 -2.20 12.65 -23.08
C VAL A 137 -2.82 11.88 -24.25
N VAL A 138 -3.77 10.99 -23.98
CA VAL A 138 -4.54 10.34 -25.05
C VAL A 138 -5.51 11.38 -25.64
N PRO A 139 -5.39 11.74 -26.93
CA PRO A 139 -6.16 12.84 -27.49
C PRO A 139 -7.68 12.62 -27.38
N HIS A 140 -8.41 13.66 -26.96
CA HIS A 140 -9.86 13.69 -26.85
C HIS A 140 -10.48 12.61 -25.94
N GLN A 141 -9.67 11.96 -25.10
CA GLN A 141 -10.13 10.83 -24.30
C GLN A 141 -10.20 11.22 -22.83
N ALA A 142 -11.43 11.47 -22.37
CA ALA A 142 -11.70 11.73 -20.96
C ALA A 142 -11.85 10.41 -20.19
N PHE A 143 -11.68 10.46 -18.86
CA PHE A 143 -11.78 9.30 -17.97
C PHE A 143 -12.83 9.55 -16.90
N MET A 144 -13.73 8.58 -16.74
CA MET A 144 -14.74 8.60 -15.68
C MET A 144 -15.09 7.17 -15.29
N LEU A 145 -14.94 6.87 -14.01
CA LEU A 145 -15.34 5.61 -13.39
C LEU A 145 -16.23 5.94 -12.19
N GLY A 146 -17.33 5.20 -12.03
CA GLY A 146 -18.24 5.34 -10.90
C GLY A 146 -18.63 3.96 -10.36
N TYR A 147 -18.79 3.86 -9.04
CA TYR A 147 -19.18 2.65 -8.33
C TYR A 147 -20.60 2.77 -7.75
N ALA A 148 -21.14 1.64 -7.28
CA ALA A 148 -22.52 1.55 -6.80
C ALA A 148 -22.79 2.35 -5.51
N ASP A 149 -21.75 2.62 -4.73
CA ASP A 149 -21.74 3.43 -3.51
C ASP A 149 -21.68 4.96 -3.78
N ASN A 150 -21.69 5.38 -5.05
CA ASN A 150 -21.48 6.76 -5.53
C ASN A 150 -20.02 7.26 -5.46
N THR A 151 -19.06 6.37 -5.21
CA THR A 151 -17.64 6.67 -5.42
C THR A 151 -17.38 6.96 -6.89
N HIS A 152 -16.54 7.96 -7.18
CA HIS A 152 -16.10 8.25 -8.53
C HIS A 152 -14.62 8.60 -8.63
N LEU A 153 -14.06 8.31 -9.81
CA LEU A 153 -12.74 8.68 -10.25
C LEU A 153 -12.91 9.37 -11.60
N LYS A 154 -12.58 10.65 -11.70
CA LYS A 154 -12.71 11.47 -12.90
C LYS A 154 -11.38 12.07 -13.29
N GLY A 155 -11.17 12.20 -14.59
CA GLY A 155 -9.88 12.59 -15.13
C GLY A 155 -9.87 12.59 -16.65
N PHE A 156 -8.69 12.30 -17.18
CA PHE A 156 -8.44 12.06 -18.61
C PHE A 156 -7.66 10.76 -18.79
N GLN A 157 -7.63 10.20 -20.00
CA GLN A 157 -6.73 9.07 -20.28
C GLN A 157 -5.33 9.58 -20.64
N ALA A 158 -4.33 8.95 -20.03
CA ALA A 158 -2.92 9.16 -20.32
C ALA A 158 -2.29 7.88 -20.84
N ASN A 159 -1.15 8.02 -21.50
CA ASN A 159 -0.29 6.95 -21.96
C ASN A 159 1.12 7.19 -21.44
N ASP A 160 1.69 6.18 -20.77
CA ASP A 160 3.09 6.20 -20.34
C ASP A 160 3.59 4.77 -20.14
N ILE A 161 4.88 4.60 -19.87
CA ILE A 161 5.45 3.32 -19.46
C ILE A 161 4.96 3.00 -18.05
N VAL A 162 4.28 1.86 -17.92
CA VAL A 162 3.82 1.31 -16.64
C VAL A 162 4.56 0.02 -16.38
N GLN A 163 5.05 -0.17 -15.14
CA GLN A 163 5.78 -1.35 -14.73
C GLN A 163 5.15 -2.01 -13.51
N LEU A 164 4.96 -3.33 -13.61
CA LEU A 164 4.59 -4.22 -12.52
C LEU A 164 5.62 -5.35 -12.39
N GLY A 165 6.29 -5.44 -11.25
CA GLY A 165 7.41 -6.37 -11.07
C GLY A 165 8.49 -6.08 -12.11
N ASP A 166 8.91 -7.11 -12.85
CA ASP A 166 9.88 -6.95 -13.94
C ASP A 166 9.24 -6.62 -15.30
N TYR A 167 7.91 -6.61 -15.38
CA TYR A 167 7.18 -6.43 -16.62
C TYR A 167 6.79 -4.97 -16.82
N TYR A 168 7.05 -4.44 -18.01
CA TYR A 168 6.64 -3.09 -18.36
C TYR A 168 6.22 -2.99 -19.83
N ASP A 169 5.43 -1.98 -20.17
CA ASP A 169 5.22 -1.50 -21.53
C ASP A 169 4.52 -0.14 -21.46
N PHE A 170 4.34 0.52 -22.59
CA PHE A 170 3.35 1.59 -22.70
C PHE A 170 1.95 1.05 -22.42
N ALA A 171 1.23 1.72 -21.53
CA ALA A 171 -0.16 1.42 -21.24
C ALA A 171 -0.98 2.72 -21.15
N ASP A 172 -2.22 2.64 -21.61
CA ASP A 172 -3.21 3.67 -21.37
C ASP A 172 -3.77 3.51 -19.96
N PHE A 173 -3.98 4.61 -19.25
CA PHE A 173 -4.49 4.60 -17.87
C PHE A 173 -5.33 5.85 -17.57
N GLY A 174 -6.19 5.75 -16.56
CA GLY A 174 -6.93 6.88 -16.02
C GLY A 174 -6.01 7.80 -15.23
N ALA A 175 -5.74 8.99 -15.75
CA ALA A 175 -5.04 10.04 -15.03
C ALA A 175 -6.08 10.83 -14.23
N VAL A 176 -6.28 10.44 -12.97
CA VAL A 176 -7.39 10.87 -12.12
C VAL A 176 -7.08 12.23 -11.49
N THR A 177 -7.93 13.22 -11.74
CA THR A 177 -7.80 14.59 -11.21
C THR A 177 -8.85 14.94 -10.17
N ASP A 178 -9.90 14.12 -10.04
CA ASP A 178 -11.03 14.31 -9.13
C ASP A 178 -11.54 12.98 -8.58
N CYS A 179 -11.65 12.88 -7.26
CA CYS A 179 -12.11 11.72 -6.51
C CYS A 179 -12.85 12.19 -5.26
N ASN A 180 -13.86 11.44 -4.83
CA ASN A 180 -14.69 11.76 -3.67
C ASN A 180 -14.71 10.70 -2.56
N SER A 181 -14.01 9.58 -2.72
CA SER A 181 -14.16 8.45 -1.80
C SER A 181 -13.03 8.37 -0.78
N PRO A 182 -13.37 8.25 0.53
CA PRO A 182 -12.39 8.02 1.57
C PRO A 182 -11.69 6.67 1.46
N ASP A 183 -12.21 5.70 0.69
CA ASP A 183 -11.53 4.42 0.42
C ASP A 183 -10.20 4.61 -0.31
N PHE A 184 -10.04 5.77 -0.96
CA PHE A 184 -8.80 6.15 -1.61
C PHE A 184 -7.86 7.01 -0.72
N ASN A 185 -8.18 7.17 0.57
CA ASN A 185 -7.25 7.77 1.51
C ASN A 185 -6.00 6.88 1.68
N ASP A 186 -4.83 7.50 1.76
CA ASP A 186 -3.52 6.85 1.94
C ASP A 186 -3.05 5.94 0.78
N VAL A 187 -3.78 5.93 -0.33
CA VAL A 187 -3.46 5.17 -1.55
C VAL A 187 -3.42 6.08 -2.78
N ASP A 188 -2.76 5.64 -3.84
CA ASP A 188 -2.40 6.49 -4.96
C ASP A 188 -3.25 6.23 -6.23
N GLY A 189 -4.17 5.26 -6.16
CA GLY A 189 -5.03 4.86 -7.27
C GLY A 189 -5.53 3.40 -7.17
N ILE A 190 -5.94 2.85 -8.32
CA ILE A 190 -6.45 1.47 -8.46
C ILE A 190 -5.81 0.80 -9.69
N VAL A 191 -5.58 -0.50 -9.59
CA VAL A 191 -5.18 -1.38 -10.69
C VAL A 191 -6.11 -2.58 -10.79
N GLY A 192 -7.01 -2.48 -11.75
CA GLY A 192 -7.96 -3.51 -12.11
C GLY A 192 -7.35 -4.62 -12.94
N PHE A 193 -7.57 -5.86 -12.52
CA PHE A 193 -7.21 -7.10 -13.21
C PHE A 193 -8.46 -7.81 -13.79
N GLY A 194 -9.60 -7.13 -13.81
CA GLY A 194 -10.84 -7.59 -14.44
C GLY A 194 -10.80 -7.65 -15.96
N LEU A 195 -11.89 -8.14 -16.56
CA LEU A 195 -12.03 -8.27 -18.00
C LEU A 195 -12.27 -6.91 -18.68
N PRO A 196 -11.81 -6.72 -19.92
CA PRO A 196 -12.05 -5.48 -20.67
C PRO A 196 -13.53 -5.09 -20.67
N SER A 197 -13.80 -3.84 -20.29
CA SER A 197 -15.15 -3.27 -20.35
C SER A 197 -15.65 -3.26 -21.81
N PRO A 198 -16.91 -3.66 -22.07
CA PRO A 198 -17.46 -3.60 -23.42
C PRO A 198 -17.48 -2.14 -23.91
N PRO A 199 -17.29 -1.90 -25.22
CA PRO A 199 -17.53 -0.58 -25.78
C PRO A 199 -18.96 -0.13 -25.44
N PRO A 200 -19.20 1.13 -25.06
CA PRO A 200 -20.55 1.60 -24.77
C PRO A 200 -21.46 1.29 -25.97
N ALA A 201 -22.51 0.49 -25.72
CA ALA A 201 -23.52 0.20 -26.72
C ALA A 201 -24.31 1.48 -26.99
N GLN A 202 -23.93 2.23 -28.03
CA GLN A 202 -24.48 3.56 -28.37
C GLN A 202 -24.15 4.65 -27.32
N PRO A 203 -24.10 5.94 -27.69
CA PRO A 203 -23.77 6.98 -26.73
C PRO A 203 -24.78 6.92 -25.59
N ALA A 204 -24.28 6.69 -24.38
CA ALA A 204 -25.08 6.65 -23.17
C ALA A 204 -26.06 7.84 -23.21
N GLN A 205 -27.36 7.55 -23.31
CA GLN A 205 -28.34 8.56 -22.94
C GLN A 205 -28.04 8.90 -21.49
N ALA A 206 -27.77 10.18 -21.23
CA ALA A 206 -27.47 10.67 -19.88
C ALA A 206 -28.48 10.06 -18.91
N PRO A 207 -28.03 9.37 -17.83
CA PRO A 207 -28.96 8.78 -16.88
C PRO A 207 -29.89 9.87 -16.35
N THR A 208 -31.19 9.69 -16.53
CA THR A 208 -32.25 10.66 -16.21
C THR A 208 -32.49 10.84 -14.70
N THR A 209 -31.55 10.40 -13.86
CA THR A 209 -31.57 10.58 -12.40
C THR A 209 -30.30 11.20 -11.83
N SER A 210 -29.38 11.72 -12.67
CA SER A 210 -28.29 12.57 -12.18
C SER A 210 -28.83 13.95 -11.77
N ILE A 211 -28.92 14.19 -10.46
CA ILE A 211 -28.88 15.56 -9.95
C ILE A 211 -27.46 16.06 -10.28
N MET A 212 -27.38 16.96 -11.27
CA MET A 212 -26.24 17.74 -11.80
C MET A 212 -25.84 17.38 -13.26
N PRO A 213 -26.10 18.27 -14.24
CA PRO A 213 -25.66 18.11 -15.61
C PRO A 213 -24.18 18.49 -15.74
N GLY A 214 -23.29 17.50 -15.69
CA GLY A 214 -21.93 17.66 -16.20
C GLY A 214 -21.98 17.66 -17.72
N MET A 215 -21.86 18.83 -18.37
CA MET A 215 -21.62 18.88 -19.81
C MET A 215 -20.35 18.08 -20.10
N ALA A 216 -20.42 17.12 -21.03
CA ALA A 216 -19.21 16.58 -21.64
C ALA A 216 -18.34 17.75 -22.13
N PRO A 217 -17.02 17.72 -21.96
CA PRO A 217 -16.14 18.71 -22.56
C PRO A 217 -16.53 18.86 -24.04
N SER A 218 -16.84 20.09 -24.47
CA SER A 218 -17.43 20.35 -25.78
C SER A 218 -16.68 19.63 -26.90
N GLY A 219 -17.32 18.65 -27.54
CA GLY A 219 -16.76 17.86 -28.66
C GLY A 219 -15.99 16.59 -28.27
N ALA A 220 -15.92 16.19 -27.00
CA ALA A 220 -15.30 14.93 -26.60
C ALA A 220 -16.21 13.72 -26.87
N PRO A 221 -15.69 12.61 -27.43
CA PRO A 221 -16.42 11.33 -27.50
C PRO A 221 -16.81 10.83 -26.10
N PRO A 222 -17.79 9.91 -25.97
CA PRO A 222 -18.10 9.27 -24.70
C PRO A 222 -16.85 8.69 -24.06
N ALA A 223 -16.67 8.89 -22.75
CA ALA A 223 -15.56 8.28 -22.02
C ALA A 223 -15.58 6.76 -22.23
N THR A 224 -14.51 6.24 -22.83
CA THR A 224 -14.20 4.81 -22.79
C THR A 224 -13.25 4.56 -21.63
N LEU A 225 -13.20 3.33 -21.14
CA LEU A 225 -12.19 2.93 -20.16
C LEU A 225 -10.98 2.36 -20.91
N PRO A 226 -9.74 2.60 -20.44
CA PRO A 226 -8.55 2.00 -21.02
C PRO A 226 -8.60 0.47 -20.87
N MET A 227 -7.81 -0.22 -21.69
CA MET A 227 -7.64 -1.67 -21.53
C MET A 227 -7.00 -1.99 -20.17
N PRO A 228 -7.35 -3.13 -19.54
CA PRO A 228 -6.74 -3.52 -18.28
C PRO A 228 -5.23 -3.67 -18.43
N LEU A 229 -4.48 -3.24 -17.41
CA LEU A 229 -3.01 -3.16 -17.47
C LEU A 229 -2.35 -4.48 -17.91
N LEU A 230 -2.87 -5.61 -17.44
CA LEU A 230 -2.35 -6.94 -17.77
C LEU A 230 -2.30 -7.21 -19.29
N PHE A 231 -3.19 -6.60 -20.08
CA PHE A 231 -3.20 -6.74 -21.54
C PHE A 231 -2.01 -6.04 -22.20
N SER A 232 -1.57 -4.91 -21.65
CA SER A 232 -0.39 -4.18 -22.14
C SER A 232 0.90 -4.90 -21.74
N LEU A 233 0.93 -5.45 -20.52
CA LEU A 233 2.10 -6.13 -19.95
C LEU A 233 2.32 -7.56 -20.47
N THR A 234 1.42 -8.10 -21.29
CA THR A 234 1.51 -9.47 -21.81
C THR A 234 1.82 -9.48 -23.31
N LYS A 235 2.63 -10.46 -23.74
CA LYS A 235 2.98 -10.62 -25.15
C LYS A 235 1.76 -10.95 -25.99
N GLN A 236 1.68 -10.33 -27.16
CA GLN A 236 0.73 -10.66 -28.21
C GLN A 236 1.42 -11.52 -29.27
N SER A 237 0.65 -12.31 -30.04
CA SER A 237 1.21 -13.11 -31.14
C SER A 237 1.92 -12.27 -32.22
N THR A 238 1.65 -10.97 -32.27
CA THR A 238 2.26 -10.02 -33.20
C THR A 238 3.48 -9.30 -32.62
N ASP A 239 3.76 -9.48 -31.33
CA ASP A 239 4.94 -8.89 -30.72
C ASP A 239 6.19 -9.63 -31.18
N ASP A 240 7.25 -8.87 -31.51
CA ASP A 240 8.57 -9.43 -31.80
C ASP A 240 9.21 -10.00 -30.53
N ASP A 241 10.01 -11.05 -30.68
CA ASP A 241 10.70 -11.76 -29.60
C ASP A 241 11.68 -10.85 -28.84
N SER A 242 12.03 -9.69 -29.41
CA SER A 242 12.82 -8.64 -28.77
C SER A 242 12.13 -7.94 -27.60
N LYS A 243 10.79 -8.07 -27.43
CA LYS A 243 10.06 -7.54 -26.26
C LYS A 243 10.19 -8.46 -25.03
N VAL A 244 11.43 -8.66 -24.56
CA VAL A 244 11.80 -9.55 -23.43
C VAL A 244 11.23 -9.09 -22.07
N HIS A 245 10.64 -7.90 -22.02
CA HIS A 245 10.11 -7.26 -20.81
C HIS A 245 8.60 -7.43 -20.61
N LYS A 246 7.95 -8.24 -21.47
CA LYS A 246 6.53 -8.60 -21.33
C LYS A 246 6.36 -10.02 -20.81
N LEU A 247 5.26 -10.24 -20.10
CA LEU A 247 4.87 -11.54 -19.59
C LEU A 247 4.41 -12.43 -20.76
N GLU A 248 4.98 -13.64 -20.86
CA GLU A 248 4.73 -14.57 -21.97
C GLU A 248 3.27 -15.00 -22.09
N ARG A 249 2.60 -15.24 -20.95
CA ARG A 249 1.22 -15.70 -20.92
C ARG A 249 0.33 -14.73 -20.17
N ARG A 250 -0.83 -14.43 -20.75
CA ARG A 250 -1.86 -13.60 -20.09
C ARG A 250 -2.66 -14.44 -19.11
N ALA A 251 -2.03 -14.75 -17.99
CA ALA A 251 -2.65 -15.42 -16.86
C ALA A 251 -2.09 -14.85 -15.56
N PHE A 252 -2.87 -14.92 -14.50
CA PHE A 252 -2.41 -14.62 -13.15
C PHE A 252 -3.17 -15.50 -12.15
N SER A 253 -2.69 -15.60 -10.92
CA SER A 253 -3.49 -16.13 -9.82
C SER A 253 -3.41 -15.24 -8.60
N PHE A 254 -4.45 -15.30 -7.79
CA PHE A 254 -4.54 -14.57 -6.53
C PHE A 254 -4.85 -15.53 -5.39
N LEU A 255 -4.23 -15.27 -4.25
CA LEU A 255 -4.48 -15.96 -3.00
C LEU A 255 -4.24 -14.99 -1.84
N SER A 256 -5.00 -15.18 -0.78
CA SER A 256 -4.81 -14.42 0.45
C SER A 256 -4.78 -15.35 1.66
N THR A 257 -4.37 -14.78 2.77
CA THR A 257 -4.46 -15.29 4.15
C THR A 257 -4.95 -14.12 4.99
N ASP A 258 -5.21 -14.34 6.27
CA ASP A 258 -5.68 -13.27 7.17
C ASP A 258 -4.71 -12.07 7.22
N LYS A 259 -3.41 -12.29 6.97
CA LYS A 259 -2.38 -11.24 7.11
C LYS A 259 -1.60 -10.90 5.85
N ARG A 260 -1.70 -11.71 4.81
CA ARG A 260 -0.85 -11.61 3.61
C ARG A 260 -1.62 -11.99 2.36
N ALA A 261 -1.28 -11.35 1.26
CA ALA A 261 -1.80 -11.73 -0.05
C ALA A 261 -0.68 -11.71 -1.09
N GLU A 262 -0.92 -12.41 -2.19
CA GLU A 262 0.06 -12.59 -3.24
C GLU A 262 -0.60 -12.77 -4.60
N ILE A 263 0.00 -12.17 -5.61
CA ILE A 263 -0.35 -12.38 -7.01
C ILE A 263 0.76 -13.19 -7.66
N HIS A 264 0.38 -14.21 -8.42
CA HIS A 264 1.29 -14.89 -9.32
C HIS A 264 1.08 -14.41 -10.74
N LEU A 265 2.15 -13.99 -11.42
CA LEU A 265 2.07 -13.55 -12.82
C LEU A 265 2.46 -14.68 -13.76
N GLY A 266 1.66 -14.90 -14.80
CA GLY A 266 1.87 -15.89 -15.86
C GLY A 266 1.15 -17.21 -15.64
N GLY A 267 0.53 -17.43 -14.49
CA GLY A 267 -0.09 -18.70 -14.10
C GLY A 267 -0.23 -18.77 -12.59
N PHE A 268 0.09 -19.92 -12.00
CA PHE A 268 0.15 -20.11 -10.54
C PHE A 268 1.42 -20.84 -10.11
N ASP A 269 1.81 -20.70 -8.84
CA ASP A 269 2.81 -21.57 -8.21
C ASP A 269 2.18 -22.89 -7.75
N PRO A 270 2.59 -24.04 -8.29
CA PRO A 270 2.09 -25.34 -7.82
C PRO A 270 2.47 -25.68 -6.37
N ASP A 271 3.46 -25.04 -5.76
CA ASP A 271 3.74 -25.23 -4.32
C ASP A 271 2.72 -24.54 -3.41
N ALA A 272 1.92 -23.59 -3.95
CA ALA A 272 0.89 -22.88 -3.21
C ALA A 272 -0.38 -23.71 -2.98
N ILE A 273 -0.53 -24.85 -3.65
CA ILE A 273 -1.75 -25.67 -3.58
C ILE A 273 -1.46 -27.12 -3.15
N GLU A 274 -2.51 -27.84 -2.73
CA GLU A 274 -2.44 -29.28 -2.38
C GLU A 274 -2.31 -30.21 -3.62
N GLY A 275 -1.70 -29.73 -4.71
CA GLY A 275 -1.38 -30.52 -5.90
C GLY A 275 -2.54 -30.82 -6.87
N GLN A 276 -3.75 -30.34 -6.58
CA GLN A 276 -4.91 -30.46 -7.48
C GLN A 276 -5.47 -29.10 -7.88
N MET A 277 -5.64 -28.90 -9.19
CA MET A 277 -6.27 -27.72 -9.79
C MET A 277 -7.60 -28.11 -10.44
N PHE A 278 -8.70 -27.47 -10.02
CA PHE A 278 -9.99 -27.58 -10.69
C PHE A 278 -10.12 -26.48 -11.73
N LEU A 279 -10.39 -26.84 -12.99
CA LEU A 279 -10.61 -25.87 -14.05
C LEU A 279 -12.10 -25.76 -14.40
N THR A 280 -12.56 -24.54 -14.62
CA THR A 280 -13.90 -24.24 -15.13
C THR A 280 -13.80 -23.01 -16.04
N PRO A 281 -14.59 -22.94 -17.14
CA PRO A 281 -14.65 -21.69 -17.91
C PRO A 281 -15.34 -20.59 -17.08
N SER A 282 -14.96 -19.33 -17.32
CA SER A 282 -15.87 -18.22 -17.03
C SER A 282 -17.07 -18.30 -17.97
N ILE A 283 -18.26 -18.05 -17.43
CA ILE A 283 -19.51 -17.99 -18.20
C ILE A 283 -19.86 -16.58 -18.67
N SER A 284 -19.04 -15.59 -18.31
CA SER A 284 -19.19 -14.18 -18.70
C SER A 284 -17.94 -13.70 -19.43
N PRO A 285 -18.07 -12.97 -20.55
CA PRO A 285 -16.95 -12.26 -21.16
C PRO A 285 -16.68 -10.89 -20.50
N HIS A 286 -17.44 -10.53 -19.45
CA HIS A 286 -17.39 -9.21 -18.81
C HIS A 286 -16.89 -9.25 -17.37
N ASP A 287 -16.93 -10.42 -16.74
CA ASP A 287 -16.50 -10.63 -15.36
C ASP A 287 -16.00 -12.09 -15.19
N TYR A 288 -15.45 -12.41 -14.02
CA TYR A 288 -14.97 -13.75 -13.69
C TYR A 288 -16.05 -14.63 -13.05
N SER A 289 -17.21 -14.74 -13.72
CA SER A 289 -18.32 -15.60 -13.27
C SER A 289 -18.05 -17.08 -13.51
N VAL A 290 -18.20 -17.89 -12.46
CA VAL A 290 -18.30 -19.34 -12.55
C VAL A 290 -19.73 -19.81 -12.30
N VAL A 291 -20.03 -21.07 -12.66
CA VAL A 291 -21.36 -21.68 -12.46
C VAL A 291 -21.50 -22.16 -11.01
N ALA A 292 -22.27 -21.47 -10.18
CA ALA A 292 -22.66 -21.97 -8.86
C ALA A 292 -24.00 -22.72 -8.93
N VAL A 293 -24.00 -23.99 -8.56
CA VAL A 293 -25.19 -24.87 -8.62
C VAL A 293 -25.80 -25.18 -7.24
N SER A 294 -25.11 -24.80 -6.17
CA SER A 294 -25.57 -24.95 -4.78
C SER A 294 -24.73 -24.04 -3.88
N LEU A 295 -25.37 -23.48 -2.85
CA LEU A 295 -24.72 -22.79 -1.74
C LEU A 295 -25.40 -23.26 -0.47
N LYS A 296 -24.69 -24.01 0.36
CA LYS A 296 -25.21 -24.51 1.64
C LYS A 296 -24.60 -23.76 2.81
N TYR A 297 -25.38 -23.63 3.88
CA TYR A 297 -24.90 -23.24 5.20
C TYR A 297 -25.14 -24.40 6.16
N GLY A 298 -24.06 -25.07 6.59
CA GLY A 298 -24.17 -26.41 7.16
C GLY A 298 -24.87 -27.36 6.17
N ASP A 299 -25.99 -27.94 6.59
CA ASP A 299 -26.79 -28.85 5.76
C ASP A 299 -27.93 -28.16 4.98
N THR A 300 -28.14 -26.85 5.22
CA THR A 300 -29.27 -26.12 4.64
C THR A 300 -28.90 -25.54 3.28
N GLU A 301 -29.65 -25.93 2.24
CA GLU A 301 -29.53 -25.34 0.89
C GLU A 301 -30.12 -23.93 0.84
N LEU A 302 -29.30 -22.96 0.44
CA LEU A 302 -29.68 -21.56 0.28
C LEU A 302 -30.09 -21.22 -1.17
N LEU A 303 -29.76 -22.05 -2.16
CA LEU A 303 -30.20 -21.88 -3.55
C LEU A 303 -31.25 -22.94 -3.92
N GLN A 304 -32.50 -22.73 -3.51
CA GLN A 304 -33.60 -23.66 -3.78
C GLN A 304 -34.17 -23.44 -5.17
N PHE A 305 -33.49 -23.95 -6.20
CA PHE A 305 -33.90 -23.82 -7.61
C PHE A 305 -35.29 -24.44 -7.88
N LYS A 306 -36.18 -23.66 -8.50
CA LYS A 306 -37.49 -24.14 -9.01
C LYS A 306 -37.36 -25.02 -10.26
N PRO A 307 -36.53 -24.67 -11.27
CA PRO A 307 -36.42 -25.49 -12.46
C PRO A 307 -35.93 -26.89 -12.13
N THR A 308 -36.56 -27.90 -12.72
CA THR A 308 -36.13 -29.30 -12.58
C THR A 308 -35.00 -29.65 -13.55
N ASP A 309 -34.89 -28.94 -14.69
CA ASP A 309 -33.81 -29.12 -15.66
C ASP A 309 -32.46 -28.67 -15.09
N PRO A 310 -31.49 -29.58 -14.89
CA PRO A 310 -30.19 -29.25 -14.32
C PRO A 310 -29.43 -28.14 -15.05
N ARG A 311 -29.70 -27.94 -16.35
CA ARG A 311 -29.04 -26.89 -17.16
C ARG A 311 -29.48 -25.48 -16.79
N LEU A 312 -30.62 -25.36 -16.11
CA LEU A 312 -31.19 -24.08 -15.66
C LEU A 312 -30.98 -23.85 -14.16
N ARG A 313 -30.32 -24.77 -13.46
CA ARG A 313 -30.13 -24.74 -12.00
C ARG A 313 -28.77 -24.18 -11.63
N TYR A 314 -28.53 -22.93 -11.97
CA TYR A 314 -27.32 -22.24 -11.56
C TYR A 314 -27.53 -20.74 -11.38
N VAL A 315 -26.64 -20.13 -10.60
CA VAL A 315 -26.45 -18.69 -10.53
C VAL A 315 -25.00 -18.36 -10.89
N PRO A 316 -24.71 -17.20 -11.51
CA PRO A 316 -23.34 -16.74 -11.67
C PRO A 316 -22.73 -16.44 -10.30
N ALA A 317 -21.49 -16.87 -10.07
CA ALA A 317 -20.69 -16.52 -8.91
C ALA A 317 -19.41 -15.83 -9.38
N ILE A 318 -19.29 -14.53 -9.12
CA ILE A 318 -18.15 -13.72 -9.55
C ILE A 318 -17.02 -13.91 -8.55
N MET A 319 -15.85 -14.31 -9.03
CA MET A 319 -14.61 -14.36 -8.23
C MET A 319 -14.02 -12.95 -8.16
N ASP A 320 -14.11 -12.29 -7.01
CA ASP A 320 -13.87 -10.86 -6.90
C ASP A 320 -13.04 -10.49 -5.66
N SER A 321 -11.76 -10.17 -5.85
CA SER A 321 -10.87 -9.68 -4.78
C SER A 321 -11.16 -8.24 -4.35
N GLY A 322 -11.97 -7.49 -5.10
CA GLY A 322 -12.44 -6.17 -4.70
C GLY A 322 -13.57 -6.22 -3.67
N THR A 323 -14.13 -7.41 -3.44
CA THR A 323 -15.15 -7.67 -2.43
C THR A 323 -14.57 -8.56 -1.35
N SER A 324 -14.61 -8.14 -0.08
CA SER A 324 -14.08 -8.97 1.02
C SER A 324 -15.03 -10.12 1.39
N CYS A 325 -16.34 -9.90 1.30
CA CYS A 325 -17.36 -10.78 1.87
C CYS A 325 -18.04 -11.72 0.88
N LEU A 326 -18.69 -12.77 1.41
CA LEU A 326 -19.65 -13.52 0.62
C LEU A 326 -20.92 -12.69 0.45
N VAL A 327 -21.18 -12.24 -0.78
CA VAL A 327 -22.40 -11.47 -1.09
C VAL A 327 -23.39 -12.38 -1.79
N MET A 328 -24.61 -12.46 -1.27
CA MET A 328 -25.65 -13.33 -1.81
C MET A 328 -26.99 -12.62 -1.99
N PRO A 329 -27.84 -13.05 -2.95
CA PRO A 329 -29.13 -12.41 -3.20
C PRO A 329 -30.05 -12.46 -1.98
N ASP A 330 -30.80 -11.38 -1.79
CA ASP A 330 -31.98 -11.35 -0.91
C ASP A 330 -33.29 -11.27 -1.71
N SER A 331 -33.31 -11.97 -2.86
CA SER A 331 -34.45 -12.06 -3.77
C SER A 331 -34.64 -13.50 -4.23
N ASP A 332 -35.76 -13.75 -4.91
CA ASP A 332 -36.06 -15.03 -5.56
C ASP A 332 -35.44 -15.15 -6.97
N LEU A 333 -34.59 -14.19 -7.36
CA LEU A 333 -33.91 -14.12 -8.65
C LEU A 333 -34.89 -14.21 -9.84
N ASN A 334 -35.95 -13.39 -9.81
CA ASN A 334 -37.03 -13.40 -10.81
C ASN A 334 -37.73 -14.76 -10.89
N GLY A 335 -37.88 -15.40 -9.74
CA GLY A 335 -38.51 -16.70 -9.59
C GLY A 335 -37.64 -17.91 -9.93
N LEU A 336 -36.34 -17.74 -10.20
CA LEU A 336 -35.41 -18.86 -10.41
C LEU A 336 -35.29 -19.76 -9.18
N ILE A 337 -35.36 -19.17 -7.98
CA ILE A 337 -35.31 -19.89 -6.70
C ILE A 337 -36.61 -19.65 -5.88
N ASP A 338 -36.94 -20.56 -4.97
CA ASP A 338 -38.13 -20.51 -4.11
C ASP A 338 -37.93 -19.68 -2.83
N ASN A 339 -36.68 -19.44 -2.45
CA ASN A 339 -36.31 -18.79 -1.21
C ASN A 339 -35.50 -17.51 -1.46
N LYS A 340 -35.26 -16.76 -0.39
CA LYS A 340 -34.34 -15.61 -0.38
C LYS A 340 -33.06 -16.02 0.35
N PRO A 341 -31.92 -16.25 -0.33
CA PRO A 341 -30.72 -16.82 0.28
C PRO A 341 -30.25 -16.08 1.54
N TYR A 342 -30.07 -14.75 1.45
CA TYR A 342 -29.59 -13.95 2.58
C TYR A 342 -30.56 -13.96 3.76
N SER A 343 -31.85 -13.68 3.55
CA SER A 343 -32.88 -13.75 4.61
C SER A 343 -32.99 -15.14 5.23
N THR A 344 -32.83 -16.20 4.44
CA THR A 344 -32.84 -17.59 4.92
C THR A 344 -31.66 -17.80 5.87
N TRP A 345 -30.45 -17.45 5.45
CA TRP A 345 -29.26 -17.52 6.30
C TRP A 345 -29.41 -16.69 7.57
N LYS A 346 -29.85 -15.43 7.46
CA LYS A 346 -30.10 -14.53 8.59
C LYS A 346 -31.08 -15.13 9.60
N SER A 347 -32.12 -15.83 9.14
CA SER A 347 -33.07 -16.51 10.03
C SER A 347 -32.47 -17.69 10.80
N ILE A 348 -31.41 -18.31 10.27
CA ILE A 348 -30.70 -19.44 10.91
C ILE A 348 -29.70 -18.94 11.95
N VAL A 349 -28.95 -17.88 11.63
CA VAL A 349 -27.92 -17.34 12.54
C VAL A 349 -28.48 -16.39 13.61
N GLU A 350 -29.69 -15.86 13.38
CA GLU A 350 -30.43 -14.86 14.17
C GLU A 350 -29.71 -13.50 14.28
N ASP A 351 -28.51 -13.52 14.84
CA ASP A 351 -27.61 -12.38 14.96
C ASP A 351 -26.52 -12.49 13.89
N THR A 352 -26.55 -11.58 12.92
CA THR A 352 -25.56 -11.54 11.84
C THR A 352 -24.21 -11.01 12.31
N THR A 353 -24.16 -10.28 13.42
CA THR A 353 -22.89 -9.78 13.98
C THR A 353 -22.21 -10.84 14.84
N HIS A 354 -23.00 -11.63 15.58
CA HIS A 354 -22.52 -12.71 16.44
C HIS A 354 -23.32 -14.00 16.23
N PRO A 355 -23.06 -14.73 15.13
CA PRO A 355 -23.81 -15.93 14.79
C PRO A 355 -23.82 -16.94 15.93
N LYS A 356 -25.02 -17.26 16.46
CA LYS A 356 -25.18 -18.29 17.49
C LYS A 356 -24.75 -19.66 16.98
N LEU A 357 -25.11 -19.94 15.72
CA LEU A 357 -24.71 -21.13 15.01
C LEU A 357 -23.44 -20.83 14.21
N LYS A 358 -22.39 -21.63 14.43
CA LYS A 358 -21.10 -21.52 13.76
C LYS A 358 -20.94 -22.70 12.82
N LYS A 359 -21.16 -22.47 11.51
CA LYS A 359 -21.15 -23.51 10.48
C LYS A 359 -20.43 -23.02 9.23
N ASP A 360 -19.95 -23.97 8.44
CA ASP A 360 -19.26 -23.67 7.19
C ASP A 360 -20.28 -23.40 6.08
N PHE A 361 -19.88 -22.59 5.10
CA PHE A 361 -20.56 -22.56 3.82
C PHE A 361 -19.95 -23.62 2.90
N THR A 362 -20.78 -24.24 2.06
CA THR A 362 -20.31 -25.12 0.98
C THR A 362 -20.83 -24.60 -0.34
N LEU A 363 -19.93 -24.13 -1.20
CA LEU A 363 -20.23 -23.65 -2.53
C LEU A 363 -19.94 -24.75 -3.55
N ASN A 364 -20.93 -25.14 -4.35
CA ASN A 364 -20.73 -26.09 -5.44
C ASN A 364 -20.51 -25.35 -6.76
N ILE A 365 -19.29 -25.39 -7.28
CA ILE A 365 -18.91 -24.76 -8.55
C ILE A 365 -18.80 -25.83 -9.61
N ALA A 366 -19.67 -25.76 -10.62
CA ALA A 366 -19.70 -26.67 -11.75
C ALA A 366 -19.60 -28.17 -11.35
N GLY A 367 -20.26 -28.57 -10.26
CA GLY A 367 -20.30 -29.95 -9.78
C GLY A 367 -19.19 -30.35 -8.80
N ARG A 368 -18.32 -29.43 -8.37
CA ARG A 368 -17.31 -29.65 -7.33
C ARG A 368 -17.62 -28.79 -6.12
N GLU A 369 -17.59 -29.39 -4.93
CA GLU A 369 -17.81 -28.70 -3.66
C GLU A 369 -16.53 -28.06 -3.13
N PHE A 370 -16.67 -26.81 -2.66
CA PHE A 370 -15.64 -26.01 -2.01
C PHE A 370 -16.18 -25.51 -0.68
N VAL A 371 -15.49 -25.83 0.40
CA VAL A 371 -15.89 -25.46 1.76
C VAL A 371 -15.25 -24.13 2.12
N ILE A 372 -16.05 -23.18 2.57
CA ILE A 372 -15.65 -21.90 3.17
C ILE A 372 -15.89 -22.05 4.68
N PRO A 373 -14.84 -22.35 5.46
CA PRO A 373 -14.98 -22.62 6.89
C PRO A 373 -15.45 -21.40 7.68
N TYR A 374 -16.05 -21.63 8.85
CA TYR A 374 -16.52 -20.58 9.77
C TYR A 374 -15.52 -19.45 10.00
N ASP A 375 -14.27 -19.82 10.29
CA ASP A 375 -13.16 -18.91 10.57
C ASP A 375 -12.72 -18.04 9.37
N SER A 376 -13.25 -18.30 8.18
CA SER A 376 -12.89 -17.59 6.96
C SER A 376 -13.92 -16.53 6.61
N TRP A 377 -15.17 -16.69 7.06
CA TRP A 377 -16.24 -15.72 6.85
C TRP A 377 -16.66 -15.00 8.13
N PHE A 378 -16.26 -15.49 9.30
CA PHE A 378 -16.35 -14.75 10.56
C PHE A 378 -14.96 -14.24 10.92
N LEU A 379 -14.79 -12.92 10.92
CA LEU A 379 -13.50 -12.27 11.15
C LEU A 379 -13.32 -12.07 12.66
N ASP A 380 -12.46 -12.88 13.29
CA ASP A 380 -12.27 -12.86 14.75
C ASP A 380 -11.65 -11.54 15.24
N ASP A 381 -10.75 -10.93 14.45
CA ASP A 381 -10.03 -9.70 14.83
C ASP A 381 -10.96 -8.47 14.89
N SER A 382 -11.91 -8.36 13.96
CA SER A 382 -12.93 -7.31 13.95
C SER A 382 -14.27 -7.74 14.56
N ASN A 383 -14.37 -8.99 14.99
CA ASN A 383 -15.58 -9.60 15.56
C ASN A 383 -16.83 -9.36 14.70
N GLN A 384 -16.70 -9.55 13.38
CA GLN A 384 -17.73 -9.23 12.40
C GLN A 384 -17.94 -10.39 11.42
N SER A 385 -19.19 -10.61 10.98
CA SER A 385 -19.45 -11.50 9.86
C SER A 385 -19.19 -10.81 8.52
N CYS A 386 -18.52 -11.54 7.62
CA CYS A 386 -18.28 -11.13 6.26
C CYS A 386 -19.25 -11.86 5.31
N VAL A 387 -20.55 -11.67 5.57
CA VAL A 387 -21.65 -12.14 4.73
C VAL A 387 -22.64 -11.01 4.55
N GLN A 388 -22.92 -10.64 3.30
CA GLN A 388 -23.70 -9.44 2.98
C GLN A 388 -24.84 -9.72 1.99
N PRO A 389 -25.94 -8.95 2.04
CA PRO A 389 -26.97 -9.01 1.02
C PRO A 389 -26.45 -8.34 -0.26
N ALA A 390 -26.75 -8.95 -1.41
CA ALA A 390 -26.49 -8.32 -2.69
C ALA A 390 -27.39 -7.09 -2.91
N PRO A 391 -26.91 -6.07 -3.64
CA PRO A 391 -27.75 -4.95 -4.05
C PRO A 391 -29.01 -5.43 -4.80
N PRO A 392 -30.14 -4.71 -4.69
CA PRO A 392 -31.35 -5.06 -5.41
C PRO A 392 -31.11 -5.21 -6.91
N GLY A 393 -31.52 -6.34 -7.48
CA GLY A 393 -31.38 -6.64 -8.90
C GLY A 393 -30.08 -7.35 -9.32
N PHE A 394 -29.12 -7.54 -8.41
CA PHE A 394 -27.93 -8.34 -8.69
C PHE A 394 -28.29 -9.84 -8.83
N PRO A 395 -27.97 -10.50 -9.96
CA PRO A 395 -28.53 -11.81 -10.29
C PRO A 395 -27.67 -13.01 -9.85
N GLY A 396 -26.76 -12.86 -8.89
CA GLY A 396 -25.78 -13.90 -8.55
C GLY A 396 -25.10 -13.76 -7.20
N LEU A 397 -23.94 -14.39 -7.06
CA LEU A 397 -23.06 -14.31 -5.88
C LEU A 397 -21.83 -13.45 -6.19
N LEU A 398 -21.34 -12.69 -5.20
CA LEU A 398 -19.95 -12.23 -5.20
C LEU A 398 -19.18 -13.08 -4.19
N VAL A 399 -18.11 -13.70 -4.67
CA VAL A 399 -17.27 -14.60 -3.90
C VAL A 399 -15.95 -13.89 -3.65
N GLY A 400 -15.88 -13.29 -2.47
CA GLY A 400 -14.76 -12.47 -2.02
C GLY A 400 -13.66 -13.23 -1.28
N ASP A 401 -12.97 -12.49 -0.43
CA ASP A 401 -11.79 -12.95 0.35
C ASP A 401 -12.04 -14.16 1.22
N VAL A 402 -13.25 -14.30 1.73
CA VAL A 402 -13.67 -15.50 2.48
C VAL A 402 -13.33 -16.79 1.71
N PHE A 403 -13.30 -16.75 0.39
CA PHE A 403 -12.89 -17.83 -0.48
C PHE A 403 -11.39 -17.80 -0.81
N PHE A 404 -10.84 -16.63 -1.16
CA PHE A 404 -9.42 -16.48 -1.50
C PHE A 404 -8.47 -16.79 -0.34
N ARG A 405 -8.94 -16.79 0.92
CA ARG A 405 -8.20 -17.23 2.12
C ARG A 405 -7.94 -18.74 2.20
N ARG A 406 -8.70 -19.53 1.44
CA ARG A 406 -8.64 -21.01 1.45
C ARG A 406 -8.29 -21.60 0.10
N PHE A 407 -8.50 -20.86 -0.97
CA PHE A 407 -8.26 -21.30 -2.33
C PHE A 407 -7.40 -20.28 -3.07
N LEU A 408 -6.41 -20.78 -3.80
CA LEU A 408 -5.75 -20.03 -4.86
C LEU A 408 -6.69 -20.07 -6.08
N VAL A 409 -6.94 -18.90 -6.65
CA VAL A 409 -7.76 -18.77 -7.86
C VAL A 409 -6.90 -18.23 -9.00
N MET A 410 -6.78 -19.02 -10.06
CA MET A 410 -6.07 -18.67 -11.30
C MET A 410 -7.06 -18.15 -12.34
N PHE A 411 -6.69 -17.08 -13.02
CA PHE A 411 -7.39 -16.46 -14.13
C PHE A 411 -6.51 -16.56 -15.38
N ASP A 412 -6.86 -17.41 -16.33
CA ASP A 412 -6.14 -17.59 -17.59
C ASP A 412 -6.94 -16.97 -18.74
N LEU A 413 -6.45 -15.82 -19.22
CA LEU A 413 -7.04 -14.98 -20.25
C LEU A 413 -6.32 -15.14 -21.59
N GLN A 414 -5.48 -16.16 -21.77
CA GLN A 414 -4.67 -16.35 -22.98
C GLN A 414 -5.50 -16.37 -24.27
N HIS A 415 -6.73 -16.86 -24.19
CA HIS A 415 -7.66 -16.99 -25.32
C HIS A 415 -8.82 -15.99 -25.28
N PHE A 416 -8.73 -14.94 -24.45
CA PHE A 416 -9.73 -13.88 -24.43
C PHE A 416 -9.85 -13.21 -25.81
N PRO A 417 -11.06 -12.89 -26.31
CA PRO A 417 -12.37 -12.97 -25.65
C PRO A 417 -13.10 -14.31 -25.79
N HIS A 418 -12.53 -15.29 -26.49
CA HIS A 418 -13.22 -16.55 -26.78
C HIS A 418 -13.45 -17.40 -25.54
N SER A 419 -12.47 -17.44 -24.64
CA SER A 419 -12.60 -18.16 -23.37
C SER A 419 -11.67 -17.59 -22.31
N VAL A 420 -12.15 -17.56 -21.08
CA VAL A 420 -11.36 -17.34 -19.87
C VAL A 420 -11.46 -18.61 -19.04
N VAL A 421 -10.33 -19.15 -18.60
CA VAL A 421 -10.30 -20.35 -17.75
C VAL A 421 -10.02 -19.93 -16.32
N ILE A 422 -10.89 -20.33 -15.41
CA ILE A 422 -10.72 -20.16 -13.96
C ILE A 422 -10.18 -21.46 -13.39
N GLY A 423 -9.05 -21.39 -12.70
CA GLY A 423 -8.48 -22.47 -11.92
C GLY A 423 -8.73 -22.25 -10.44
N ILE A 424 -9.11 -23.29 -9.70
CA ILE A 424 -9.30 -23.24 -8.26
C ILE A 424 -8.51 -24.39 -7.63
N GLY A 425 -7.52 -24.04 -6.82
CA GLY A 425 -6.70 -24.99 -6.08
C GLY A 425 -6.78 -24.71 -4.58
N LYS A 426 -6.99 -25.75 -3.77
CA LYS A 426 -6.98 -25.60 -2.32
C LYS A 426 -5.57 -25.19 -1.87
N GLN A 427 -5.48 -24.09 -1.13
CA GLN A 427 -4.20 -23.60 -0.65
C GLN A 427 -3.56 -24.65 0.26
N LYS A 428 -2.24 -24.78 0.14
CA LYS A 428 -1.46 -25.64 1.01
C LYS A 428 -1.33 -24.96 2.39
N PRO A 429 -1.69 -25.62 3.52
CA PRO A 429 -1.76 -24.96 4.83
C PRO A 429 -0.46 -24.30 5.32
N ASN A 430 0.69 -24.79 4.86
CA ASN A 430 2.00 -24.28 5.24
C ASN A 430 2.64 -23.38 4.17
N TYR A 431 1.90 -23.05 3.10
CA TYR A 431 2.37 -22.06 2.14
C TYR A 431 2.40 -20.69 2.82
N GLN A 432 3.48 -19.96 2.63
CA GLN A 432 3.66 -18.64 3.21
C GLN A 432 3.74 -17.66 2.04
N PRO A 433 2.66 -16.88 1.80
CA PRO A 433 2.73 -15.81 0.82
C PRO A 433 3.89 -14.87 1.17
N LEU A 434 4.46 -14.24 0.14
CA LEU A 434 5.52 -13.27 0.28
C LEU A 434 5.16 -12.21 1.32
N ASP A 435 6.18 -11.79 2.07
CA ASP A 435 6.04 -10.67 2.97
C ASP A 435 5.73 -9.41 2.16
N PHE A 436 4.90 -8.52 2.69
CA PHE A 436 4.46 -7.32 1.99
C PHE A 436 5.62 -6.41 1.60
N TYR A 437 6.58 -6.22 2.51
CA TYR A 437 7.81 -5.47 2.25
C TYR A 437 8.85 -6.30 1.49
N GLY A 438 8.53 -7.54 1.15
CA GLY A 438 9.35 -8.42 0.35
C GLY A 438 9.52 -7.91 -1.07
N LYS A 439 10.47 -8.51 -1.78
CA LYS A 439 10.66 -8.28 -3.21
C LYS A 439 9.85 -9.29 -4.00
N ALA A 440 9.47 -8.93 -5.21
CA ALA A 440 8.99 -9.89 -6.19
C ALA A 440 10.01 -11.05 -6.32
N LYS A 441 9.51 -12.27 -6.41
CA LYS A 441 10.33 -13.48 -6.48
C LYS A 441 10.10 -14.17 -7.81
N LYS A 442 11.20 -14.44 -8.53
CA LYS A 442 11.19 -15.21 -9.77
C LYS A 442 10.98 -16.69 -9.49
N LEU A 443 10.12 -17.28 -10.31
CA LEU A 443 9.80 -18.70 -10.31
C LEU A 443 10.39 -19.39 -11.53
N GLN A 444 11.00 -20.55 -11.29
CA GLN A 444 11.49 -21.44 -12.34
C GLN A 444 11.14 -22.87 -11.96
N PHE A 445 10.57 -23.61 -12.92
CA PHE A 445 10.10 -24.97 -12.70
C PHE A 445 10.76 -25.92 -13.69
N GLU A 446 11.48 -26.93 -13.19
CA GLU A 446 12.18 -27.91 -14.06
C GLU A 446 11.23 -28.96 -14.65
N LYS A 447 10.18 -29.36 -13.90
CA LYS A 447 9.02 -30.18 -14.31
C LYS A 447 8.15 -30.43 -13.08
N ARG A 448 6.91 -29.90 -13.06
CA ARG A 448 5.93 -30.20 -12.00
C ARG A 448 4.66 -30.74 -12.61
N GLN A 449 4.18 -31.86 -12.07
CA GLN A 449 2.89 -32.43 -12.40
C GLN A 449 1.87 -31.92 -11.38
N VAL A 450 0.84 -31.25 -11.87
CA VAL A 450 -0.35 -30.89 -11.10
C VAL A 450 -1.49 -31.75 -11.62
N ASN A 451 -2.28 -32.31 -10.71
CA ASN A 451 -3.48 -33.03 -11.11
C ASN A 451 -4.55 -32.02 -11.52
N ILE A 452 -4.84 -31.97 -12.81
CA ILE A 452 -5.83 -31.04 -13.36
C ILE A 452 -7.14 -31.79 -13.59
N SER A 453 -8.24 -31.21 -13.12
CA SER A 453 -9.58 -31.72 -13.39
C SER A 453 -10.35 -30.78 -14.32
N LYS A 454 -11.13 -31.35 -15.25
CA LYS A 454 -11.96 -30.63 -16.24
C LYS A 454 -11.21 -29.68 -17.19
N ALA A 455 -9.96 -30.01 -17.51
CA ALA A 455 -9.21 -29.28 -18.53
C ALA A 455 -9.92 -29.30 -19.90
N PRO A 456 -10.05 -28.15 -20.59
CA PRO A 456 -10.48 -28.14 -21.98
C PRO A 456 -9.54 -28.98 -22.87
N PRO A 457 -10.02 -29.55 -23.99
CA PRO A 457 -9.17 -30.28 -24.93
C PRO A 457 -8.00 -29.41 -25.41
N GLY A 458 -6.77 -29.94 -25.32
CA GLY A 458 -5.55 -29.21 -25.71
C GLY A 458 -5.11 -28.11 -24.74
N TYR A 459 -5.79 -27.94 -23.61
CA TYR A 459 -5.39 -26.97 -22.59
C TYR A 459 -4.06 -27.36 -21.94
N THR A 460 -3.10 -26.43 -22.00
CA THR A 460 -1.83 -26.54 -21.28
C THR A 460 -1.88 -25.60 -20.09
N VAL A 461 -1.76 -26.18 -18.89
CA VAL A 461 -1.69 -25.43 -17.64
C VAL A 461 -0.54 -24.45 -17.65
N SER A 462 -0.74 -23.27 -17.07
CA SER A 462 0.32 -22.29 -16.94
C SER A 462 0.86 -22.21 -15.54
N PHE A 463 2.18 -22.14 -15.45
CA PHE A 463 2.87 -21.88 -14.20
C PHE A 463 3.33 -20.44 -14.16
N ALA A 464 3.37 -19.88 -12.95
CA ALA A 464 3.79 -18.52 -12.74
C ALA A 464 5.28 -18.32 -13.04
N SER A 465 5.63 -17.12 -13.50
CA SER A 465 7.01 -16.67 -13.65
C SER A 465 7.46 -15.83 -12.46
N ASP A 466 6.50 -15.20 -11.75
CA ASP A 466 6.76 -14.31 -10.62
C ASP A 466 5.69 -14.45 -9.54
N GLU A 467 6.12 -14.31 -8.29
CA GLU A 467 5.29 -13.99 -7.14
C GLU A 467 5.46 -12.49 -6.84
N ILE A 468 4.34 -11.75 -6.74
CA ILE A 468 4.29 -10.33 -6.41
C ILE A 468 3.60 -10.19 -5.05
N PRO A 469 4.25 -9.57 -4.05
CA PRO A 469 3.63 -9.34 -2.74
C PRO A 469 2.47 -8.34 -2.86
N VAL A 470 1.39 -8.62 -2.13
CA VAL A 470 0.21 -7.75 -2.03
C VAL A 470 -0.05 -7.47 -0.56
N TYR A 471 -0.20 -6.20 -0.21
CA TYR A 471 -0.64 -5.80 1.12
C TYR A 471 -2.07 -6.24 1.34
N ASN A 472 -2.38 -6.81 2.49
CA ASN A 472 -3.75 -6.96 2.94
C ASN A 472 -3.97 -5.98 4.10
N GLN A 473 -4.69 -4.87 3.86
CA GLN A 473 -5.02 -3.93 4.92
C GLN A 473 -6.32 -4.32 5.57
N LEU A 474 -6.26 -4.59 6.88
CA LEU A 474 -7.44 -4.88 7.70
C LEU A 474 -8.36 -5.90 7.06
N GLU A 475 -7.79 -6.91 6.39
CA GLU A 475 -8.56 -8.01 5.82
C GLU A 475 -9.61 -7.64 4.76
N THR A 476 -9.55 -6.41 4.23
CA THR A 476 -10.64 -5.83 3.43
C THR A 476 -10.20 -5.18 2.12
N GLN A 477 -8.94 -4.75 2.01
CA GLN A 477 -8.41 -4.14 0.79
C GLN A 477 -7.00 -4.59 0.47
N TYR A 478 -6.72 -4.79 -0.82
CA TYR A 478 -5.44 -5.25 -1.31
C TYR A 478 -4.65 -4.15 -1.97
N PHE A 479 -3.36 -4.03 -1.66
CA PHE A 479 -2.51 -3.02 -2.27
C PHE A 479 -1.25 -3.59 -2.90
N MET A 480 -0.84 -3.00 -4.01
CA MET A 480 0.36 -3.40 -4.70
C MET A 480 1.14 -2.20 -5.22
N ASN A 481 2.45 -2.40 -5.39
CA ASN A 481 3.33 -1.37 -5.91
C ASN A 481 3.38 -1.42 -7.44
N ILE A 482 3.28 -0.25 -8.03
CA ILE A 482 3.41 -0.04 -9.47
C ILE A 482 4.31 1.17 -9.72
N SER A 483 4.96 1.24 -10.88
CA SER A 483 5.69 2.44 -11.26
C SER A 483 5.30 2.93 -12.65
N VAL A 484 5.29 4.26 -12.82
CA VAL A 484 4.85 4.93 -14.05
C VAL A 484 5.85 6.02 -14.46
N GLY A 485 6.14 6.11 -15.75
CA GLY A 485 6.92 7.19 -16.35
C GLY A 485 8.42 6.95 -16.50
N THR A 486 9.10 7.92 -17.12
CA THR A 486 10.55 7.93 -17.35
C THR A 486 11.19 9.28 -16.95
N PRO A 487 11.92 9.38 -15.82
CA PRO A 487 12.18 8.33 -14.83
C PRO A 487 10.91 7.84 -14.11
N ARG A 488 10.99 6.62 -13.57
CA ARG A 488 9.88 5.95 -12.89
C ARG A 488 9.49 6.66 -11.60
N GLN A 489 8.19 6.88 -11.44
CA GLN A 489 7.54 7.33 -10.22
C GLN A 489 6.79 6.14 -9.61
N ASN A 490 6.88 5.92 -8.31
CA ASN A 490 6.30 4.75 -7.64
C ASN A 490 4.97 5.11 -6.96
N PHE A 491 4.02 4.18 -7.03
CA PHE A 491 2.67 4.33 -6.49
C PHE A 491 2.22 3.05 -5.80
N THR A 492 1.44 3.22 -4.74
CA THR A 492 0.73 2.14 -4.05
C THR A 492 -0.74 2.20 -4.40
N VAL A 493 -1.23 1.19 -5.10
CA VAL A 493 -2.57 1.18 -5.70
C VAL A 493 -3.40 0.02 -5.18
N ILE A 494 -4.72 0.19 -5.15
CA ILE A 494 -5.68 -0.87 -4.84
C ILE A 494 -5.62 -1.94 -5.93
N PHE A 495 -5.45 -3.20 -5.57
CA PHE A 495 -5.58 -4.34 -6.46
C PHE A 495 -7.02 -4.86 -6.44
N ASP A 496 -7.60 -5.05 -7.62
CA ASP A 496 -9.00 -5.43 -7.75
C ASP A 496 -9.22 -6.33 -8.99
N THR A 497 -9.74 -7.55 -8.82
CA THR A 497 -10.11 -8.42 -9.95
C THR A 497 -11.51 -8.13 -10.52
N GLY A 498 -12.36 -7.41 -9.79
CA GLY A 498 -13.71 -7.02 -10.18
C GLY A 498 -13.75 -5.82 -11.14
N SER A 499 -12.78 -4.91 -11.05
CA SER A 499 -12.64 -3.79 -11.99
C SER A 499 -11.58 -4.03 -13.06
N SER A 500 -11.79 -3.42 -14.24
CA SER A 500 -10.92 -3.58 -15.40
C SER A 500 -9.90 -2.45 -15.56
N VAL A 501 -9.81 -1.53 -14.59
CA VAL A 501 -9.28 -0.19 -14.80
C VAL A 501 -7.98 0.03 -14.03
N PHE A 502 -6.94 0.45 -14.73
CA PHE A 502 -5.79 1.09 -14.11
C PHE A 502 -5.95 2.60 -14.11
N GLY A 503 -5.90 3.23 -12.94
CA GLY A 503 -5.95 4.67 -12.78
C GLY A 503 -5.18 5.15 -11.56
N ILE A 504 -4.46 6.25 -11.71
CA ILE A 504 -3.64 6.86 -10.65
C ILE A 504 -3.95 8.34 -10.52
N PHE A 505 -3.82 8.87 -9.31
CA PHE A 505 -3.96 10.31 -9.09
C PHE A 505 -2.85 11.07 -9.80
N THR A 506 -3.21 12.14 -10.51
CA THR A 506 -2.29 12.95 -11.30
C THR A 506 -2.44 14.43 -11.00
N LYS A 507 -1.34 15.18 -11.18
CA LYS A 507 -1.44 16.63 -11.30
C LYS A 507 -2.25 16.97 -12.53
N CYS A 508 -3.06 18.01 -12.41
CA CYS A 508 -3.90 18.50 -13.49
C CYS A 508 -3.05 19.08 -14.61
N ILE A 509 -3.52 18.88 -15.84
CA ILE A 509 -2.94 19.47 -17.03
C ILE A 509 -3.99 20.44 -17.59
N PRO A 510 -3.70 21.76 -17.67
CA PRO A 510 -4.70 22.77 -18.02
C PRO A 510 -5.45 22.54 -19.35
N ASN A 511 -4.84 21.83 -20.30
CA ASN A 511 -5.40 21.58 -21.63
C ASN A 511 -5.88 20.13 -21.84
N ALA A 512 -5.85 19.28 -20.81
CA ALA A 512 -6.31 17.90 -20.94
C ALA A 512 -7.86 17.83 -20.88
N PRO A 513 -8.48 16.90 -21.63
CA PRO A 513 -9.94 16.73 -21.63
C PRO A 513 -10.38 16.00 -20.35
N SER A 514 -10.44 16.72 -19.22
CA SER A 514 -10.78 16.14 -17.92
C SER A 514 -12.24 16.37 -17.53
N TYR A 515 -12.86 15.36 -16.90
CA TYR A 515 -14.11 15.54 -16.14
C TYR A 515 -13.79 15.95 -14.69
N GLY A 516 -14.67 16.74 -14.08
CA GLY A 516 -14.58 17.07 -12.66
C GLY A 516 -13.61 18.21 -12.34
N GLY A 517 -13.29 18.35 -11.05
CA GLY A 517 -12.40 19.38 -10.52
C GLY A 517 -10.91 19.07 -10.71
N CYS A 518 -10.07 20.01 -10.28
CA CYS A 518 -8.63 19.81 -10.13
C CYS A 518 -8.30 19.68 -8.64
N VAL A 519 -8.55 18.51 -8.07
CA VAL A 519 -8.43 18.26 -6.62
C VAL A 519 -6.98 18.02 -6.21
N PHE A 520 -6.18 17.38 -7.07
CA PHE A 520 -4.79 17.00 -6.79
C PHE A 520 -3.74 18.05 -7.25
N GLY A 521 -4.17 19.30 -7.47
CA GLY A 521 -3.29 20.43 -7.85
C GLY A 521 -2.83 20.43 -9.31
N GLY A 522 -2.37 21.58 -9.84
CA GLY A 522 -1.91 21.73 -11.24
C GLY A 522 -2.51 22.89 -12.05
N GLY A 523 -3.23 23.83 -11.43
CA GLY A 523 -3.62 25.10 -12.06
C GLY A 523 -2.46 26.10 -12.17
N PRO A 524 -2.55 27.13 -13.05
CA PRO A 524 -1.42 28.01 -13.33
C PRO A 524 -1.02 28.82 -12.09
N LYS A 525 0.20 28.57 -11.58
CA LYS A 525 0.96 29.35 -10.60
C LYS A 525 0.23 29.67 -9.28
N SER A 526 0.24 28.74 -8.32
CA SER A 526 0.17 29.12 -6.88
C SER A 526 0.80 28.17 -5.86
N ASP A 527 1.40 27.03 -6.22
CA ASP A 527 1.95 26.09 -5.23
C ASP A 527 3.36 26.43 -4.70
N SER A 528 3.84 27.65 -4.92
CA SER A 528 5.11 28.10 -4.32
C SER A 528 4.95 28.67 -2.91
N THR A 529 3.73 28.97 -2.44
CA THR A 529 3.50 29.57 -1.13
C THR A 529 3.51 28.57 0.02
N LEU A 530 3.03 27.33 -0.19
CA LEU A 530 2.94 26.31 0.87
C LEU A 530 4.32 25.75 1.26
N LEU A 531 5.21 25.54 0.29
CA LEU A 531 6.59 25.09 0.54
C LEU A 531 7.43 26.15 1.28
N ILE A 532 7.15 27.44 1.04
CA ILE A 532 7.84 28.53 1.72
C ILE A 532 7.36 28.65 3.17
N GLU A 533 6.06 28.53 3.45
CA GLU A 533 5.55 28.58 4.83
C GLU A 533 6.01 27.38 5.66
N GLY A 534 6.01 26.17 5.10
CA GLY A 534 6.52 24.97 5.79
C GLY A 534 8.02 25.05 6.10
N ALA A 535 8.83 25.54 5.14
CA ALA A 535 10.25 25.75 5.36
C ALA A 535 10.54 26.84 6.41
N VAL A 536 9.77 27.93 6.42
CA VAL A 536 9.89 28.99 7.43
C VAL A 536 9.48 28.50 8.83
N PHE A 537 8.47 27.64 8.93
CA PHE A 537 8.07 27.02 10.20
C PHE A 537 9.16 26.09 10.77
N VAL A 538 9.72 25.21 9.94
CA VAL A 538 10.80 24.30 10.38
C VAL A 538 12.06 25.08 10.78
N LEU A 539 12.40 26.15 10.05
CA LEU A 539 13.55 26.99 10.38
C LEU A 539 13.34 27.73 11.71
N SER A 540 12.13 28.23 11.97
CA SER A 540 11.81 28.96 13.20
C SER A 540 11.79 28.06 14.44
N VAL A 541 11.27 26.83 14.33
CA VAL A 541 11.35 25.82 15.39
C VAL A 541 12.81 25.42 15.68
N SER A 542 13.62 25.23 14.63
CA SER A 542 15.03 24.85 14.76
C SER A 542 15.87 25.93 15.46
N ILE A 543 15.62 27.22 15.15
CA ILE A 543 16.27 28.35 15.81
C ILE A 543 15.82 28.45 17.27
N GLY A 544 14.52 28.25 17.55
CA GLY A 544 13.98 28.25 18.91
C GLY A 544 14.62 27.19 19.81
N LEU A 545 14.76 25.96 19.31
CA LEU A 545 15.40 24.85 20.05
C LEU A 545 16.89 25.10 20.31
N CYS A 546 17.61 25.73 19.36
CA CYS A 546 19.00 26.13 19.57
C CYS A 546 19.14 27.16 20.70
N VAL A 547 18.25 28.16 20.77
CA VAL A 547 18.27 29.18 21.83
C VAL A 547 17.98 28.55 23.20
N VAL A 548 17.01 27.63 23.29
CA VAL A 548 16.71 26.90 24.52
C VAL A 548 17.92 26.08 24.98
N GLY A 549 18.60 25.38 24.07
CA GLY A 549 19.83 24.64 24.37
C GLY A 549 20.95 25.52 24.92
N ILE A 550 21.14 26.72 24.39
CA ILE A 550 22.12 27.70 24.90
C ILE A 550 21.75 28.15 26.32
N LEU A 551 20.47 28.44 26.58
CA LEU A 551 20.00 28.86 27.91
C LEU A 551 20.15 27.75 28.96
N ILE A 552 19.85 26.49 28.59
CA ILE A 552 20.07 25.33 29.47
C ILE A 552 21.55 25.17 29.79
N ASN A 553 22.43 25.28 28.78
CA ASN A 553 23.87 25.18 28.99
C ASN A 553 24.40 26.31 29.90
N MET A 554 23.94 27.55 29.69
CA MET A 554 24.24 28.67 30.58
C MET A 554 23.75 28.44 32.02
N TRP A 555 22.56 27.86 32.19
CA TRP A 555 21.99 27.54 33.50
C TRP A 555 22.77 26.43 34.21
N VAL A 556 23.11 25.35 33.51
CA VAL A 556 23.95 24.25 34.04
C VAL A 556 25.32 24.77 34.45
N ARG A 557 25.93 25.63 33.64
CA ARG A 557 27.24 26.21 33.93
C ARG A 557 27.20 27.11 35.16
N LYS A 558 26.14 27.91 35.33
CA LYS A 558 25.91 28.73 36.53
C LYS A 558 25.72 27.87 37.79
N LYS A 559 24.93 26.79 37.71
CA LYS A 559 24.76 25.80 38.79
C LYS A 559 26.08 25.13 39.18
N HIS A 560 26.91 24.80 38.19
CA HIS A 560 28.23 24.22 38.43
C HIS A 560 29.16 25.22 39.14
N GLU A 561 29.21 26.48 38.70
CA GLU A 561 29.98 27.54 39.36
C GLU A 561 29.53 27.81 40.80
N GLU A 562 28.22 27.77 41.07
CA GLU A 562 27.67 27.87 42.43
C GLU A 562 28.07 26.68 43.31
N SER A 563 28.05 25.45 42.78
CA SER A 563 28.48 24.24 43.51
C SER A 563 29.98 24.24 43.82
N VAL A 564 30.81 24.71 42.88
CA VAL A 564 32.27 24.85 43.06
C VAL A 564 32.58 25.94 44.10
N ARG A 565 31.86 27.06 44.09
CA ARG A 565 31.99 28.11 45.14
C ARG A 565 31.61 27.59 46.53
N GLN A 566 30.55 26.79 46.65
CA GLN A 566 30.16 26.19 47.92
C GLN A 566 31.19 25.16 48.41
N ALA A 567 31.77 24.36 47.51
CA ALA A 567 32.82 23.40 47.83
C ALA A 567 34.12 24.10 48.29
N GLN A 568 34.51 25.19 47.64
CA GLN A 568 35.68 26.00 48.03
C GLN A 568 35.48 26.70 49.38
N ASN A 569 34.26 27.14 49.69
CA ASN A 569 33.94 27.73 51.00
C ASN A 569 33.93 26.69 52.13
N LYS A 570 33.50 25.44 51.87
CA LYS A 570 33.61 24.34 52.85
C LYS A 570 35.07 23.89 53.07
N SER A 571 35.92 23.93 52.03
CA SER A 571 37.33 23.53 52.12
C SER A 571 38.22 24.52 52.89
N LYS A 572 37.80 25.77 53.11
CA LYS A 572 38.59 26.74 53.91
C LYS A 572 38.58 26.46 55.42
N ASN A 573 37.72 25.56 55.92
CA ASN A 573 37.61 25.24 57.35
C ASN A 573 38.08 23.84 57.75
N SER A 574 38.71 23.05 56.87
CA SER A 574 39.35 21.80 57.29
C SER A 574 40.59 21.51 56.45
N SER A 575 41.76 21.62 57.07
CA SER A 575 43.05 21.23 56.52
C SER A 575 43.17 19.71 56.41
N GLY A 576 43.24 19.17 55.19
CA GLY A 576 43.59 17.77 54.95
C GLY A 576 43.44 17.38 53.50
N SER A 577 44.56 17.06 52.85
CA SER A 577 44.61 16.43 51.53
C SER A 577 44.16 14.98 51.60
N ALA A 578 43.19 14.58 50.77
CA ALA A 578 43.19 13.33 50.00
C ALA A 578 41.81 13.12 49.36
N PHE A 579 41.80 12.72 48.10
CA PHE A 579 40.70 11.99 47.50
C PHE A 579 40.41 10.75 48.39
N SER A 580 39.27 10.71 49.08
CA SER A 580 38.79 9.49 49.74
C SER A 580 37.98 8.65 48.76
N THR A 581 38.06 7.34 48.96
CA THR A 581 37.37 6.26 48.25
C THR A 581 35.83 6.34 48.29
N ASP A 582 35.24 7.35 48.94
CA ASP A 582 33.78 7.56 48.99
C ASP A 582 33.21 8.18 47.70
N MET A 583 34.03 8.85 46.87
CA MET A 583 33.58 9.44 45.60
C MET A 583 33.30 8.42 44.48
N LEU A 584 33.72 7.16 44.63
CA LEU A 584 33.44 6.10 43.63
C LEU A 584 32.16 5.30 43.96
N ASN A 585 31.64 5.35 45.18
CA ASN A 585 30.43 4.62 45.57
C ASN A 585 29.12 5.33 45.16
N GLN A 586 29.15 6.65 44.96
CA GLN A 586 27.99 7.42 44.50
C GLN A 586 27.80 7.44 42.97
N TYR A 587 28.79 6.98 42.19
CA TYR A 587 28.70 6.93 40.72
C TYR A 587 28.02 5.65 40.18
N TYR A 588 27.84 4.61 41.00
CA TYR A 588 27.31 3.30 40.57
C TYR A 588 25.99 2.86 41.25
N THR A 589 25.37 3.69 42.09
CA THR A 589 24.17 3.25 42.85
C THR A 589 22.95 4.18 42.80
N GLN A 590 22.84 5.08 41.83
CA GLN A 590 21.57 5.79 41.58
C GLN A 590 21.28 5.93 40.08
N VAL A 591 20.66 4.88 39.53
CA VAL A 591 19.65 4.96 38.47
C VAL A 591 18.39 5.54 39.13
N PRO A 592 17.78 6.58 38.56
CA PRO A 592 16.57 6.38 37.75
C PRO A 592 16.80 6.63 36.27
#